data_AF-A0A345ALY8-F1
#
_entry.id   AF-A0A345ALY8-F1
#
_cell.length_a   1.000
_cell.length_b   1.000
_cell.length_c   1.000
_cell.angle_alpha   90.00
_cell.angle_beta   90.00
_cell.angle_gamma   90.00
#
_symmetry.space_group_name_H-M   'P 1'
#
loop_
_entity.id
_entity.type
_entity.pdbx_description
1 polymer ?
#
loop_
_entity_poly.entity_id
_entity_poly.type
_entity_poly.pdbx_seq_one_letter_code
_entity_poly.pdbx_strand_id
1 'polypeptide(L)'
;VGVHLSRATQSVSAGETYRYRMNFDGGEHLETDLIVFSAGIRPQDALGRGCGLDIAARGGVVIDNHCRSSDPRIFAIGECASWNGSVFGLVAPGYSMARNLAGLLMGEAAVAFTGADMSTKLKLLGVDVGSIGDAHGATPGARSYRFIDEANSAYRRLVVDASGKHVLGAVLVGDNSYYDTLLQYAQNGIALPADPAALILPQGDGAPALGADALPDSATICSCHNVSKGAVCAAIDSGCSDLAAVKGCTKAATGCGGCAALLKQVFEHELTARGVAVDKSLCEHFAYTRQELYG
;
A
#
# COMPACT_ATOMS: atom_id res chain seq x y z
N VAL A 1 -2.61 -28.60 -1.62
CA VAL A 1 -1.26 -27.99 -1.63
C VAL A 1 -0.94 -27.58 -0.20
N GLY A 2 0.15 -28.09 0.38
CA GLY A 2 0.61 -27.67 1.70
C GLY A 2 1.65 -26.56 1.56
N VAL A 3 1.58 -25.53 2.41
CA VAL A 3 2.61 -24.47 2.50
C VAL A 3 3.27 -24.59 3.87
N HIS A 4 4.56 -24.92 3.86
CA HIS A 4 5.35 -25.10 5.08
C HIS A 4 6.27 -23.89 5.26
N LEU A 5 5.85 -22.92 6.08
CA LEU A 5 6.64 -21.73 6.42
C LEU A 5 7.66 -22.06 7.52
N SER A 6 8.75 -21.28 7.58
CA SER A 6 9.81 -21.45 8.59
C SER A 6 10.38 -22.87 8.66
N ARG A 7 10.48 -23.54 7.51
CA ARG A 7 11.11 -24.86 7.37
C ARG A 7 12.36 -24.74 6.52
N ALA A 8 13.53 -24.94 7.15
CA ALA A 8 14.79 -25.00 6.42
C ALA A 8 15.14 -26.47 6.15
N THR A 9 15.27 -26.85 4.88
CA THR A 9 15.76 -28.20 4.53
C THR A 9 17.25 -28.30 4.82
N GLN A 10 17.63 -29.20 5.74
CA GLN A 10 19.01 -29.46 6.15
C GLN A 10 19.69 -30.49 5.25
N SER A 11 18.94 -31.51 4.82
CA SER A 11 19.43 -32.55 3.94
C SER A 11 18.32 -33.17 3.12
N VAL A 12 18.71 -33.78 2.00
CA VAL A 12 17.83 -34.63 1.18
C VAL A 12 18.42 -36.03 1.18
N SER A 13 17.63 -37.01 1.59
CA SER A 13 17.99 -38.44 1.61
C SER A 13 17.01 -39.26 0.78
N ALA A 14 17.25 -40.56 0.62
CA ALA A 14 16.22 -41.47 0.12
C ALA A 14 15.05 -41.52 1.11
N GLY A 15 13.82 -41.59 0.58
CA GLY A 15 12.61 -41.82 1.39
C GLY A 15 12.32 -43.31 1.57
N GLU A 16 11.41 -43.62 2.49
CA GLU A 16 10.94 -44.98 2.74
C GLU A 16 9.73 -45.32 1.87
N THR A 17 8.84 -44.34 1.64
CA THR A 17 7.61 -44.48 0.85
C THR A 17 7.74 -43.83 -0.53
N TYR A 18 8.38 -42.66 -0.59
CA TYR A 18 8.65 -41.96 -1.85
C TYR A 18 10.15 -41.89 -2.15
N ARG A 19 10.51 -41.49 -3.37
CA ARG A 19 11.92 -41.48 -3.80
C ARG A 19 12.85 -40.63 -2.93
N TYR A 20 12.39 -39.49 -2.44
CA TYR A 20 13.20 -38.54 -1.68
C TYR A 20 12.55 -38.18 -0.35
N ARG A 21 13.37 -37.89 0.67
CA ARG A 21 12.98 -37.31 1.95
C ARG A 21 13.73 -35.99 2.17
N MET A 22 12.99 -34.90 2.34
CA MET A 22 13.50 -33.60 2.78
C MET A 22 13.50 -33.56 4.31
N ASN A 23 14.67 -33.50 4.93
CA ASN A 23 14.81 -33.40 6.39
C ASN A 23 14.89 -31.93 6.78
N PHE A 24 13.96 -31.47 7.61
CA PHE A 24 13.88 -30.08 8.03
C PHE A 24 14.66 -29.85 9.33
N ASP A 25 14.93 -28.57 9.61
CA ASP A 25 15.31 -28.15 10.95
C ASP A 25 14.23 -28.54 11.97
N GLY A 26 14.66 -29.02 13.14
CA GLY A 26 13.74 -29.52 14.17
C GLY A 26 13.29 -30.97 14.01
N GLY A 27 13.82 -31.72 13.04
CA GLY A 27 13.65 -33.19 12.96
C GLY A 27 12.39 -33.68 12.24
N GLU A 28 11.51 -32.78 11.81
CA GLU A 28 10.43 -33.11 10.88
C GLU A 28 10.97 -33.42 9.48
N HIS A 29 10.20 -34.15 8.69
CA HIS A 29 10.55 -34.46 7.31
C HIS A 29 9.33 -34.52 6.39
N LEU A 30 9.57 -34.42 5.09
CA LEU A 30 8.57 -34.62 4.04
C LEU A 30 9.13 -35.55 2.97
N GLU A 31 8.38 -36.58 2.61
CA GLU A 31 8.74 -37.46 1.50
C GLU A 31 8.02 -37.06 0.20
N THR A 32 8.71 -37.16 -0.93
CA THR A 32 8.24 -36.76 -2.27
C THR A 32 8.99 -37.50 -3.38
N ASP A 33 8.38 -37.62 -4.55
CA ASP A 33 9.05 -38.19 -5.74
C ASP A 33 9.88 -37.17 -6.53
N LEU A 34 9.60 -35.87 -6.35
CA LEU A 34 10.27 -34.79 -7.06
C LEU A 34 10.57 -33.62 -6.11
N ILE A 35 11.76 -33.06 -6.24
CA ILE A 35 12.19 -31.83 -5.56
C ILE A 35 12.62 -30.83 -6.64
N VAL A 36 12.04 -29.63 -6.60
CA VAL A 36 12.44 -28.50 -7.44
C VAL A 36 13.13 -27.47 -6.55
N PHE A 37 14.41 -27.20 -6.81
CA PHE A 37 15.15 -26.18 -6.08
C PHE A 37 14.91 -24.79 -6.69
N SER A 38 14.33 -23.89 -5.88
CA SER A 38 14.11 -22.47 -6.22
C SER A 38 14.70 -21.56 -5.14
N ALA A 39 15.92 -21.86 -4.70
CA ALA A 39 16.58 -21.24 -3.54
C ALA A 39 17.43 -20.00 -3.88
N GLY A 40 17.06 -19.27 -4.94
CA GLY A 40 17.78 -18.09 -5.43
C GLY A 40 18.91 -18.40 -6.43
N ILE A 41 19.53 -17.33 -6.93
CA ILE A 41 20.60 -17.37 -7.94
C ILE A 41 21.94 -16.97 -7.32
N ARG A 42 23.04 -17.37 -7.96
CA ARG A 42 24.40 -16.92 -7.63
C ARG A 42 25.08 -16.41 -8.90
N PRO A 43 25.84 -15.30 -8.84
CA PRO A 43 26.61 -14.82 -9.99
C PRO A 43 27.55 -15.90 -10.52
N GLN A 44 27.57 -16.10 -11.84
CA GLN A 44 28.56 -16.97 -12.48
C GLN A 44 29.88 -16.19 -12.68
N ASP A 45 30.69 -16.13 -11.62
CA ASP A 45 31.92 -15.32 -11.57
C ASP A 45 33.23 -16.13 -11.70
N ALA A 46 33.13 -17.45 -11.91
CA ALA A 46 34.28 -18.35 -11.88
C ALA A 46 35.38 -17.96 -12.87
N LEU A 47 35.01 -17.51 -14.08
CA LEU A 47 35.97 -17.05 -15.08
C LEU A 47 36.69 -15.76 -14.62
N GLY A 48 35.93 -14.76 -14.16
CA GLY A 48 36.51 -13.51 -13.67
C GLY A 48 37.47 -13.74 -12.50
N ARG A 49 37.08 -14.62 -11.57
CA ARG A 49 37.92 -15.04 -10.45
C ARG A 49 39.19 -15.74 -10.91
N GLY A 50 39.07 -16.68 -11.86
CA GLY A 50 40.22 -17.40 -12.43
C GLY A 50 41.19 -16.48 -13.18
N CYS A 51 40.69 -15.37 -13.71
CA CYS A 51 41.49 -14.32 -14.36
C CYS A 51 42.05 -13.26 -13.39
N GLY A 52 41.77 -13.34 -12.09
CA GLY A 52 42.24 -12.36 -11.10
C GLY A 52 41.50 -11.02 -11.14
N LEU A 53 40.28 -10.97 -11.69
CA LEU A 53 39.43 -9.79 -11.60
C LEU A 53 38.90 -9.60 -10.17
N ASP A 54 38.56 -8.36 -9.83
CA ASP A 54 37.95 -8.06 -8.54
C ASP A 54 36.55 -8.69 -8.46
N ILE A 55 36.29 -9.42 -7.38
CA ILE A 55 35.01 -10.10 -7.12
C ILE A 55 34.39 -9.54 -5.84
N ALA A 56 33.10 -9.24 -5.89
CA ALA A 56 32.38 -8.72 -4.73
C ALA A 56 32.23 -9.78 -3.63
N ALA A 57 32.01 -9.33 -2.38
CA ALA A 57 31.91 -10.20 -1.21
C ALA A 57 30.80 -11.27 -1.32
N ARG A 58 29.74 -11.00 -2.09
CA ARG A 58 28.63 -11.94 -2.35
C ARG A 58 28.69 -12.60 -3.73
N GLY A 59 29.82 -12.51 -4.40
CA GLY A 59 30.03 -12.96 -5.78
C GLY A 59 29.69 -11.90 -6.82
N GLY A 60 30.13 -12.14 -8.05
CA GLY A 60 29.98 -11.24 -9.19
C GLY A 60 31.21 -10.38 -9.45
N VAL A 61 31.56 -10.20 -10.71
CA VAL A 61 32.68 -9.36 -11.16
C VAL A 61 32.36 -7.90 -10.83
N VAL A 62 33.22 -7.26 -10.06
CA VAL A 62 33.04 -5.84 -9.68
C VAL A 62 33.12 -4.98 -10.94
N ILE A 63 32.14 -4.09 -11.12
CA ILE A 63 32.10 -3.17 -12.25
C ILE A 63 31.90 -1.70 -11.85
N ASP A 64 32.45 -0.81 -12.68
CA ASP A 64 32.14 0.63 -12.63
C ASP A 64 30.80 0.97 -13.31
N ASN A 65 30.47 2.26 -13.38
CA ASN A 65 29.26 2.75 -14.05
C ASN A 65 29.25 2.51 -15.57
N HIS A 66 30.35 2.06 -16.17
CA HIS A 66 30.46 1.75 -17.59
C HIS A 66 30.63 0.25 -17.83
N CYS A 67 30.27 -0.56 -16.83
CA CYS A 67 30.39 -2.03 -16.86
C CYS A 67 31.83 -2.55 -16.98
N ARG A 68 32.86 -1.72 -16.72
CA ARG A 68 34.27 -2.11 -16.76
C ARG A 68 34.66 -2.82 -15.48
N SER A 69 35.41 -3.91 -15.61
CA SER A 69 36.05 -4.61 -14.49
C SER A 69 37.33 -3.91 -14.02
N SER A 70 38.09 -4.56 -13.13
CA SER A 70 39.43 -4.09 -12.72
C SER A 70 40.49 -4.14 -13.84
N ASP A 71 40.31 -4.95 -14.89
CA ASP A 71 41.04 -4.77 -16.16
C ASP A 71 40.23 -3.82 -17.08
N PRO A 72 40.78 -2.67 -17.50
CA PRO A 72 40.09 -1.70 -18.35
C PRO A 72 39.61 -2.23 -19.71
N ARG A 73 40.11 -3.39 -20.15
CA ARG A 73 39.74 -4.04 -21.43
C ARG A 73 38.69 -5.13 -21.25
N ILE A 74 38.33 -5.48 -20.01
CA ILE A 74 37.37 -6.54 -19.70
C ILE A 74 36.13 -5.91 -19.06
N PHE A 75 34.96 -6.30 -19.58
CA PHE A 75 33.66 -5.83 -19.13
C PHE A 75 32.83 -7.00 -18.61
N ALA A 76 31.92 -6.72 -17.68
CA ALA A 76 30.92 -7.68 -17.23
C ALA A 76 29.54 -7.02 -17.20
N ILE A 77 28.52 -7.75 -17.66
CA ILE A 77 27.13 -7.27 -17.73
C ILE A 77 26.17 -8.35 -17.28
N GLY A 78 24.96 -7.96 -16.88
CA GLY A 78 23.93 -8.89 -16.42
C GLY A 78 24.25 -9.46 -15.03
N GLU A 79 23.76 -10.67 -14.75
CA GLU A 79 23.78 -11.26 -13.41
C GLU A 79 25.17 -11.68 -12.91
N CYS A 80 26.17 -11.78 -13.80
CA CYS A 80 27.55 -12.04 -13.39
C CYS A 80 28.28 -10.78 -12.89
N ALA A 81 27.70 -9.59 -13.09
CA ALA A 81 28.28 -8.31 -12.71
C ALA A 81 27.75 -7.83 -11.36
N SER A 82 28.65 -7.28 -10.55
CA SER A 82 28.34 -6.63 -9.28
C SER A 82 28.65 -5.14 -9.38
N TRP A 83 27.61 -4.31 -9.44
CA TRP A 83 27.72 -2.86 -9.42
C TRP A 83 27.47 -2.35 -8.01
N ASN A 84 28.41 -1.59 -7.44
CA ASN A 84 28.31 -1.05 -6.07
C ASN A 84 27.90 -2.10 -5.02
N GLY A 85 28.49 -3.30 -5.12
CA GLY A 85 28.20 -4.45 -4.24
C GLY A 85 26.85 -5.13 -4.47
N SER A 86 26.11 -4.76 -5.52
CA SER A 86 24.77 -5.27 -5.84
C SER A 86 24.74 -6.06 -7.14
N VAL A 87 23.95 -7.14 -7.15
CA VAL A 87 23.67 -7.98 -8.32
C VAL A 87 22.18 -7.89 -8.62
N PHE A 88 21.83 -7.80 -9.91
CA PHE A 88 20.45 -7.60 -10.34
C PHE A 88 19.91 -8.86 -11.02
N GLY A 89 19.08 -9.62 -10.32
CA GLY A 89 18.40 -10.83 -10.83
C GLY A 89 17.20 -10.52 -11.73
N LEU A 90 17.32 -9.53 -12.60
CA LEU A 90 16.26 -9.05 -13.49
C LEU A 90 16.81 -8.88 -14.92
N VAL A 91 15.93 -9.02 -15.89
CA VAL A 91 16.30 -8.91 -17.31
C VAL A 91 16.56 -7.45 -17.72
N ALA A 92 15.74 -6.51 -17.26
CA ALA A 92 15.85 -5.09 -17.66
C ALA A 92 17.21 -4.45 -17.34
N PRO A 93 17.84 -4.69 -16.17
CA PRO A 93 19.18 -4.21 -15.87
C PRO A 93 20.24 -4.79 -16.81
N GLY A 94 20.15 -6.09 -17.12
CA GLY A 94 21.03 -6.75 -18.09
C GLY A 94 20.92 -6.10 -19.47
N TYR A 95 19.72 -5.79 -19.94
CA TYR A 95 19.52 -5.07 -21.20
C TYR A 95 20.06 -3.63 -21.16
N SER A 96 19.93 -2.93 -20.04
CA SER A 96 20.50 -1.59 -19.85
C SER A 96 22.03 -1.62 -19.95
N MET A 97 22.66 -2.53 -19.20
CA MET A 97 24.11 -2.74 -19.25
C MET A 97 24.59 -3.11 -20.67
N ALA A 98 23.88 -4.02 -21.34
CA ALA A 98 24.21 -4.43 -22.71
C ALA A 98 24.13 -3.27 -23.71
N ARG A 99 23.06 -2.46 -23.66
CA ARG A 99 22.90 -1.29 -24.54
C ARG A 99 23.98 -0.23 -24.26
N ASN A 100 24.22 0.10 -23.00
CA ASN A 100 25.22 1.10 -22.62
C ASN A 100 26.63 0.67 -23.06
N LEU A 101 26.97 -0.61 -22.85
CA LEU A 101 28.26 -1.16 -23.29
C LEU A 101 28.38 -1.19 -24.81
N ALA A 102 27.32 -1.59 -25.53
CA ALA A 102 27.32 -1.58 -26.99
C ALA A 102 27.57 -0.17 -27.54
N GLY A 103 26.87 0.85 -27.02
CA GLY A 103 27.09 2.25 -27.42
C GLY A 103 28.52 2.71 -27.12
N LEU A 104 29.06 2.39 -25.94
CA LEU A 104 30.43 2.69 -25.56
C LEU A 104 31.45 2.08 -26.54
N LEU A 105 31.28 0.82 -26.92
CA LEU A 105 32.17 0.12 -27.86
C LEU A 105 32.08 0.68 -29.29
N MET A 106 30.94 1.26 -29.65
CA MET A 106 30.72 1.95 -30.93
C MET A 106 31.24 3.40 -30.93
N GLY A 107 31.76 3.90 -29.81
CA GLY A 107 32.24 5.28 -29.68
C GLY A 107 31.12 6.31 -29.50
N GLU A 108 29.92 5.88 -29.13
CA GLU A 108 28.82 6.78 -28.77
C GLU A 108 29.09 7.45 -27.40
N ALA A 109 28.31 8.49 -27.09
CA ALA A 109 28.39 9.13 -25.78
C ALA A 109 28.10 8.11 -24.66
N ALA A 110 29.05 7.95 -23.74
CA ALA A 110 28.95 6.94 -22.69
C ALA A 110 27.76 7.23 -21.75
N VAL A 111 26.86 6.27 -21.63
CA VAL A 111 25.74 6.31 -20.68
C VAL A 111 26.11 5.51 -19.44
N ALA A 112 26.14 6.17 -18.29
CA ALA A 112 26.42 5.54 -17.02
C ALA A 112 25.25 4.62 -16.59
N PHE A 113 25.58 3.39 -16.18
CA PHE A 113 24.70 2.55 -15.39
C PHE A 113 24.74 3.02 -13.93
N THR A 114 23.58 3.43 -13.41
CA THR A 114 23.43 4.01 -12.06
C THR A 114 22.58 3.11 -11.15
N GLY A 115 22.60 1.81 -11.39
CA GLY A 115 21.74 0.84 -10.73
C GLY A 115 20.45 0.58 -11.51
N ALA A 116 19.52 -0.11 -10.86
CA ALA A 116 18.26 -0.51 -11.47
C ALA A 116 17.10 -0.39 -10.52
N ASP A 117 15.93 -0.13 -11.10
CA ASP A 117 14.66 -0.31 -10.44
C ASP A 117 14.40 -1.81 -10.20
N MET A 118 14.27 -2.18 -8.94
CA MET A 118 13.99 -3.56 -8.50
C MET A 118 12.49 -3.84 -8.43
N SER A 119 11.65 -2.93 -8.92
CA SER A 119 10.22 -3.12 -9.04
C SER A 119 9.92 -4.34 -9.91
N THR A 120 9.04 -5.20 -9.40
CA THR A 120 8.69 -6.47 -10.05
C THR A 120 7.18 -6.68 -9.98
N LYS A 121 6.64 -7.23 -11.06
CA LYS A 121 5.25 -7.68 -11.16
C LYS A 121 5.27 -9.15 -11.53
N LEU A 122 4.81 -9.99 -10.61
CA LEU A 122 4.84 -11.44 -10.75
C LEU A 122 3.42 -11.97 -10.83
N LYS A 123 3.19 -12.87 -11.78
CA LYS A 123 1.96 -13.66 -11.85
C LYS A 123 2.22 -14.99 -11.17
N LEU A 124 1.69 -15.16 -9.96
CA LEU A 124 1.67 -16.46 -9.28
C LEU A 124 0.38 -17.20 -9.69
N LEU A 125 0.26 -18.46 -9.27
CA LEU A 125 -0.92 -19.29 -9.54
C LEU A 125 -2.18 -18.65 -8.93
N GLY A 126 -2.90 -17.86 -9.72
CA GLY A 126 -4.17 -17.23 -9.36
C GLY A 126 -4.07 -15.96 -8.50
N VAL A 127 -2.86 -15.46 -8.22
CA VAL A 127 -2.67 -14.22 -7.44
C VAL A 127 -1.65 -13.33 -8.14
N ASP A 128 -2.05 -12.12 -8.47
CA ASP A 128 -1.14 -11.11 -8.97
C ASP A 128 -0.40 -10.46 -7.80
N VAL A 129 0.93 -10.34 -7.91
CA VAL A 129 1.76 -9.70 -6.89
C VAL A 129 2.64 -8.64 -7.53
N GLY A 130 2.74 -7.49 -6.87
CA GLY A 130 3.56 -6.36 -7.28
C GLY A 130 4.40 -5.86 -6.12
N SER A 131 5.68 -5.58 -6.39
CA SER A 131 6.58 -4.87 -5.49
C SER A 131 7.20 -3.68 -6.23
N ILE A 132 7.30 -2.54 -5.56
CA ILE A 132 7.86 -1.31 -6.12
C ILE A 132 8.88 -0.75 -5.12
N GLY A 133 10.06 -0.37 -5.62
CA GLY A 133 11.07 0.38 -4.88
C GLY A 133 11.35 -0.15 -3.46
N ASP A 134 11.40 0.75 -2.48
CA ASP A 134 11.51 0.44 -1.05
C ASP A 134 10.17 -0.01 -0.46
N ALA A 135 9.71 -1.17 -0.92
CA ALA A 135 8.43 -1.77 -0.53
C ALA A 135 8.32 -2.09 0.97
N HIS A 136 9.46 -2.24 1.65
CA HIS A 136 9.51 -2.56 3.07
C HIS A 136 9.62 -1.32 3.97
N GLY A 137 10.01 -0.17 3.43
CA GLY A 137 10.24 1.06 4.20
C GLY A 137 11.54 1.00 4.99
N ALA A 138 12.61 0.50 4.38
CA ALA A 138 13.96 0.49 4.95
C ALA A 138 14.55 1.91 5.05
N THR A 139 14.08 2.85 4.23
CA THR A 139 14.49 4.25 4.25
C THR A 139 14.14 4.88 5.61
N PRO A 140 15.12 5.48 6.32
CA PRO A 140 14.86 6.11 7.62
C PRO A 140 13.76 7.18 7.56
N GLY A 141 12.82 7.12 8.50
CA GLY A 141 11.68 8.05 8.55
C GLY A 141 10.57 7.76 7.55
N ALA A 142 10.67 6.71 6.74
CA ALA A 142 9.59 6.28 5.86
C ALA A 142 8.30 5.99 6.63
N ARG A 143 7.18 6.34 6.02
CA ARG A 143 5.83 6.08 6.54
C ARG A 143 5.09 5.17 5.59
N SER A 144 4.05 4.47 6.07
CA SER A 144 3.28 3.59 5.19
C SER A 144 1.79 3.58 5.49
N TYR A 145 1.01 3.45 4.42
CA TYR A 145 -0.43 3.22 4.42
C TYR A 145 -0.69 1.77 4.03
N ARG A 146 -1.69 1.13 4.65
CA ARG A 146 -2.05 -0.26 4.37
C ARG A 146 -3.55 -0.40 4.19
N PHE A 147 -3.94 -1.14 3.16
CA PHE A 147 -5.29 -1.58 2.90
C PHE A 147 -5.30 -3.11 2.86
N ILE A 148 -6.23 -3.70 3.61
CA ILE A 148 -6.42 -5.15 3.69
C ILE A 148 -7.90 -5.41 3.46
N ASP A 149 -8.19 -6.24 2.46
CA ASP A 149 -9.53 -6.73 2.14
C ASP A 149 -9.49 -8.25 2.12
N GLU A 150 -9.93 -8.84 3.22
CA GLU A 150 -9.97 -10.29 3.40
C GLU A 150 -11.03 -10.94 2.49
N ALA A 151 -12.11 -10.23 2.14
CA ALA A 151 -13.17 -10.77 1.31
C ALA A 151 -12.70 -11.02 -0.12
N ASN A 152 -11.88 -10.11 -0.66
CA ASN A 152 -11.29 -10.24 -1.99
C ASN A 152 -9.84 -10.73 -1.98
N SER A 153 -9.31 -11.12 -0.81
CA SER A 153 -7.91 -11.52 -0.63
C SER A 153 -6.91 -10.49 -1.19
N ALA A 154 -7.20 -9.21 -1.01
CA ALA A 154 -6.39 -8.11 -1.52
C ALA A 154 -5.60 -7.42 -0.38
N TYR A 155 -4.31 -7.21 -0.63
CA TYR A 155 -3.43 -6.46 0.27
C TYR A 155 -2.68 -5.40 -0.54
N ARG A 156 -2.70 -4.16 -0.05
CA ARG A 156 -1.95 -3.06 -0.64
C ARG A 156 -1.21 -2.29 0.45
N ARG A 157 0.06 -2.00 0.22
CA ARG A 157 0.90 -1.15 1.06
C ARG A 157 1.52 -0.08 0.19
N LEU A 158 1.39 1.18 0.61
CA LEU A 158 2.11 2.31 0.04
C LEU A 158 3.16 2.78 1.05
N VAL A 159 4.41 2.94 0.61
CA VAL A 159 5.51 3.48 1.41
C VAL A 159 5.88 4.85 0.85
N VAL A 160 5.94 5.84 1.73
CA VAL A 160 6.22 7.24 1.40
C VAL A 160 7.40 7.75 2.23
N ASP A 161 8.05 8.80 1.73
CA ASP A 161 9.16 9.45 2.43
C ASP A 161 8.73 10.12 3.75
N ALA A 162 9.72 10.57 4.53
CA ALA A 162 9.47 11.25 5.80
C ALA A 162 8.59 12.50 5.62
N SER A 163 8.70 13.18 4.48
CA SER A 163 7.87 14.36 4.15
C SER A 163 6.42 13.97 3.80
N GLY A 164 6.19 12.75 3.33
CA GLY A 164 4.90 12.26 2.85
C GLY A 164 4.54 12.78 1.47
N LYS A 165 5.52 13.30 0.72
CA LYS A 165 5.32 13.93 -0.59
C LYS A 165 5.70 13.01 -1.74
N HIS A 166 6.51 11.98 -1.51
CA HIS A 166 6.96 11.09 -2.59
C HIS A 166 6.81 9.62 -2.21
N VAL A 167 6.51 8.80 -3.21
CA VAL A 167 6.48 7.34 -3.08
C VAL A 167 7.91 6.82 -3.03
N LEU A 168 8.20 6.00 -2.02
CA LEU A 168 9.44 5.23 -1.94
C LEU A 168 9.24 3.80 -2.44
N GLY A 169 8.05 3.23 -2.24
CA GLY A 169 7.75 1.88 -2.68
C GLY A 169 6.31 1.45 -2.42
N ALA A 170 5.97 0.24 -2.86
CA ALA A 170 4.65 -0.34 -2.65
C ALA A 170 4.69 -1.87 -2.69
N VAL A 171 3.70 -2.50 -2.04
CA VAL A 171 3.40 -3.94 -2.17
C VAL A 171 1.93 -4.08 -2.54
N LEU A 172 1.63 -4.92 -3.52
CA LEU A 172 0.28 -5.23 -3.97
C LEU A 172 0.15 -6.75 -4.08
N VAL A 173 -0.93 -7.31 -3.56
CA VAL A 173 -1.28 -8.73 -3.62
C VAL A 173 -2.76 -8.84 -3.93
N GLY A 174 -3.12 -9.68 -4.89
CA GLY A 174 -4.49 -9.84 -5.37
C GLY A 174 -4.79 -8.83 -6.46
N ASP A 175 -5.35 -7.67 -6.11
CA ASP A 175 -5.68 -6.61 -7.07
C ASP A 175 -4.46 -5.73 -7.38
N ASN A 176 -3.92 -5.93 -8.59
CA ASN A 176 -2.76 -5.23 -9.11
C ASN A 176 -3.08 -4.07 -10.07
N SER A 177 -4.35 -3.66 -10.19
CA SER A 177 -4.77 -2.56 -11.08
C SER A 177 -4.13 -1.20 -10.74
N TYR A 178 -3.66 -1.02 -9.50
CA TYR A 178 -3.00 0.19 -9.01
C TYR A 178 -1.50 0.23 -9.31
N TYR A 179 -0.90 -0.88 -9.73
CA TYR A 179 0.55 -1.04 -9.84
C TYR A 179 1.18 0.00 -10.76
N ASP A 180 0.67 0.15 -11.98
CA ASP A 180 1.31 0.98 -13.00
C ASP A 180 1.27 2.47 -12.61
N THR A 181 0.17 2.93 -11.99
CA THR A 181 0.07 4.28 -11.44
C THR A 181 1.11 4.53 -10.34
N LEU A 182 1.18 3.64 -9.34
CA LEU A 182 2.14 3.78 -8.24
C LEU A 182 3.59 3.72 -8.73
N LEU A 183 3.85 2.91 -9.75
CA LEU A 183 5.17 2.84 -10.39
C LEU A 183 5.55 4.18 -11.00
N GLN A 184 4.62 4.87 -11.68
CA GLN A 184 4.89 6.21 -12.22
C GLN A 184 5.20 7.24 -11.13
N TYR A 185 4.50 7.20 -9.99
CA TYR A 185 4.82 8.08 -8.86
C TYR A 185 6.25 7.84 -8.34
N ALA A 186 6.64 6.58 -8.18
CA ALA A 186 7.97 6.22 -7.69
C ALA A 186 9.08 6.56 -8.69
N GLN A 187 8.91 6.19 -9.96
CA GLN A 187 9.95 6.36 -10.99
C GLN A 187 10.20 7.82 -11.38
N ASN A 188 9.16 8.65 -11.37
CA ASN A 188 9.25 10.04 -11.83
C ASN A 188 9.28 11.06 -10.66
N GLY A 189 9.30 10.60 -9.41
CA GLY A 189 9.29 11.48 -8.25
C GLY A 189 8.07 12.42 -8.21
N ILE A 190 6.90 11.93 -8.63
CA ILE A 190 5.68 12.74 -8.70
C ILE A 190 5.22 13.06 -7.27
N ALA A 191 4.84 14.32 -7.03
CA ALA A 191 4.29 14.74 -5.75
C ALA A 191 2.95 14.05 -5.47
N LEU A 192 2.81 13.50 -4.27
CA LEU A 192 1.62 12.81 -3.80
C LEU A 192 0.42 13.77 -3.62
N PRO A 193 -0.82 13.26 -3.75
CA PRO A 193 -2.02 14.01 -3.40
C PRO A 193 -2.06 14.33 -1.90
N ALA A 194 -2.94 15.26 -1.52
CA ALA A 194 -3.12 15.69 -0.13
C ALA A 194 -3.41 14.52 0.82
N ASP A 195 -4.16 13.51 0.36
CA ASP A 195 -4.32 12.23 1.03
C ASP A 195 -3.67 11.10 0.19
N PRO A 196 -2.44 10.69 0.52
CA PRO A 196 -1.77 9.58 -0.16
C PRO A 196 -2.49 8.23 -0.04
N ALA A 197 -3.30 8.02 1.01
CA ALA A 197 -3.98 6.75 1.23
C ALA A 197 -4.97 6.47 0.08
N ALA A 198 -5.57 7.51 -0.50
CA ALA A 198 -6.49 7.41 -1.62
C ALA A 198 -5.91 6.66 -2.83
N LEU A 199 -4.58 6.66 -3.01
CA LEU A 199 -3.91 5.94 -4.10
C LEU A 199 -3.98 4.41 -3.97
N ILE A 200 -4.29 3.88 -2.79
CA ILE A 200 -4.38 2.44 -2.52
C ILE A 200 -5.74 2.00 -1.97
N LEU A 201 -6.69 2.92 -1.85
CA LEU A 201 -8.06 2.60 -1.45
C LEU A 201 -8.89 2.26 -2.70
N PRO A 202 -9.91 1.38 -2.56
CA PRO A 202 -10.89 1.18 -3.61
C PRO A 202 -11.51 2.52 -4.03
N GLN A 203 -11.53 2.80 -5.32
CA GLN A 203 -12.25 3.94 -5.87
C GLN A 203 -13.73 3.57 -5.98
N GLY A 204 -14.59 4.34 -5.34
CA GLY A 204 -16.04 4.18 -5.42
C GLY A 204 -16.73 5.51 -5.18
N ASP A 205 -17.94 5.67 -5.74
CA ASP A 205 -18.83 6.75 -5.35
C ASP A 205 -19.04 6.64 -3.84
N GLY A 206 -18.62 7.67 -3.11
CA GLY A 206 -18.45 7.63 -1.65
C GLY A 206 -19.58 6.88 -0.95
N ALA A 207 -19.24 6.10 0.08
CA ALA A 207 -20.21 5.30 0.81
C ALA A 207 -21.45 6.15 1.12
N PRO A 208 -22.67 5.68 0.79
CA PRO A 208 -23.88 6.45 1.06
C PRO A 208 -23.89 6.81 2.54
N ALA A 209 -23.71 8.11 2.82
CA ALA A 209 -23.82 8.59 4.18
C ALA A 209 -25.26 8.34 4.62
N LEU A 210 -25.43 7.57 5.69
CA LEU A 210 -26.76 7.30 6.22
C LEU A 210 -27.31 8.63 6.76
N GLY A 211 -28.18 9.27 5.98
CA GLY A 211 -28.78 10.54 6.35
C GLY A 211 -29.75 10.38 7.52
N ALA A 212 -30.12 11.51 8.13
CA ALA A 212 -31.10 11.53 9.23
C ALA A 212 -32.48 10.96 8.83
N ASP A 213 -32.78 10.98 7.53
CA ASP A 213 -33.96 10.43 6.87
C ASP A 213 -33.99 8.89 6.88
N ALA A 214 -32.83 8.24 6.74
CA ALA A 214 -32.71 6.79 6.73
C ALA A 214 -32.78 6.15 8.14
N LEU A 215 -32.79 6.96 9.20
CA LEU A 215 -32.84 6.48 10.58
C LEU A 215 -34.29 6.10 10.98
N PRO A 216 -34.53 4.89 11.53
CA PRO A 216 -35.81 4.53 12.12
C PRO A 216 -36.04 5.25 13.46
N ASP A 217 -37.29 5.31 13.93
CA ASP A 217 -37.63 5.93 15.24
C ASP A 217 -36.92 5.27 16.43
N SER A 218 -36.57 4.00 16.31
CA SER A 218 -35.80 3.26 17.32
C SER A 218 -34.32 3.64 17.35
N ALA A 219 -33.81 4.40 16.38
CA ALA A 219 -32.40 4.76 16.30
C ALA A 219 -31.98 5.63 17.49
N THR A 220 -30.95 5.20 18.22
CA THR A 220 -30.40 5.98 19.33
C THR A 220 -29.65 7.19 18.81
N ILE A 221 -30.13 8.39 19.17
CA ILE A 221 -29.47 9.66 18.85
C ILE A 221 -28.51 10.05 19.97
N CYS A 222 -28.91 9.91 21.24
CA CYS A 222 -28.05 10.20 22.39
C CYS A 222 -27.87 8.96 23.26
N SER A 223 -26.68 8.37 23.26
CA SER A 223 -26.39 7.22 24.12
C SER A 223 -26.31 7.57 25.60
N CYS A 224 -25.81 8.77 25.97
CA CYS A 224 -25.65 9.15 27.38
C CYS A 224 -26.97 9.25 28.14
N HIS A 225 -28.01 9.73 27.47
CA HIS A 225 -29.35 9.93 28.05
C HIS A 225 -30.40 9.00 27.43
N ASN A 226 -29.96 8.00 26.66
CA ASN A 226 -30.79 7.01 25.99
C ASN A 226 -31.97 7.60 25.18
N VAL A 227 -31.69 8.64 24.38
CA VAL A 227 -32.71 9.34 23.58
C VAL A 227 -32.70 8.78 22.15
N SER A 228 -33.85 8.28 21.68
CA SER A 228 -34.04 7.81 20.31
C SER A 228 -34.52 8.91 19.35
N LYS A 229 -34.50 8.65 18.04
CA LYS A 229 -35.08 9.52 17.02
C LYS A 229 -36.57 9.75 17.30
N GLY A 230 -37.31 8.68 17.64
CA GLY A 230 -38.72 8.78 18.00
C GLY A 230 -38.97 9.67 19.22
N ALA A 231 -38.08 9.68 20.22
CA ALA A 231 -38.17 10.60 21.35
C ALA A 231 -37.92 12.06 20.95
N VAL A 232 -37.04 12.30 19.97
CA VAL A 232 -36.84 13.64 19.37
C VAL A 232 -38.07 14.06 18.56
N CYS A 233 -38.62 13.17 17.73
CA CYS A 233 -39.87 13.40 16.99
C CYS A 233 -41.02 13.71 17.95
N ALA A 234 -41.20 12.91 19.00
CA ALA A 234 -42.21 13.15 20.02
C ALA A 234 -42.03 14.49 20.74
N ALA A 235 -40.79 14.92 20.99
CA ALA A 235 -40.50 16.24 21.55
C ALA A 235 -40.90 17.37 20.59
N ILE A 236 -40.61 17.23 19.29
CA ILE A 236 -41.03 18.16 18.24
C ILE A 236 -42.56 18.20 18.14
N ASP A 237 -43.21 17.04 18.10
CA ASP A 237 -44.67 16.89 18.03
C ASP A 237 -45.36 17.45 19.28
N SER A 238 -44.67 17.44 20.43
CA SER A 238 -45.10 18.07 21.68
C SER A 238 -44.84 19.59 21.73
N GLY A 239 -44.36 20.19 20.63
CA GLY A 239 -44.19 21.63 20.48
C GLY A 239 -42.77 22.16 20.67
N CYS A 240 -41.74 21.32 20.72
CA CYS A 240 -40.36 21.81 20.76
C CYS A 240 -39.95 22.37 19.38
N SER A 241 -39.89 23.69 19.26
CA SER A 241 -39.58 24.41 18.01
C SER A 241 -38.11 24.81 17.85
N ASP A 242 -37.27 24.59 18.85
CA ASP A 242 -35.83 24.84 18.77
C ASP A 242 -34.99 23.73 19.41
N LEU A 243 -33.71 23.70 19.05
CA LEU A 243 -32.78 22.68 19.52
C LEU A 243 -32.53 22.76 21.04
N ALA A 244 -32.65 23.94 21.66
CA ALA A 244 -32.46 24.11 23.09
C ALA A 244 -33.62 23.48 23.88
N ALA A 245 -34.86 23.62 23.40
CA ALA A 245 -36.04 23.00 23.94
C ALA A 245 -35.95 21.47 23.87
N VAL A 246 -35.53 20.92 22.72
CA VAL A 246 -35.31 19.47 22.57
C VAL A 246 -34.24 18.96 23.53
N LYS A 247 -33.11 19.68 23.68
CA LYS A 247 -32.08 19.34 24.67
C LYS A 247 -32.59 19.46 26.10
N GLY A 248 -33.46 20.44 26.38
CA GLY A 248 -34.05 20.68 27.69
C GLY A 248 -34.96 19.54 28.14
N CYS A 249 -35.84 19.07 27.24
CA CYS A 249 -36.83 18.03 27.53
C CYS A 249 -36.26 16.61 27.45
N THR A 250 -35.43 16.31 26.45
CA THR A 250 -34.86 14.96 26.26
C THR A 250 -33.53 14.74 26.96
N LYS A 251 -32.85 15.81 27.40
CA LYS A 251 -31.44 15.82 27.84
C LYS A 251 -30.43 15.41 26.75
N ALA A 252 -30.84 15.16 25.51
CA ALA A 252 -29.93 14.83 24.42
C ALA A 252 -28.79 15.87 24.30
N ALA A 253 -27.57 15.41 23.98
CA ALA A 253 -26.36 16.23 23.85
C ALA A 253 -25.92 17.04 25.11
N THR A 254 -26.56 16.86 26.27
CA THR A 254 -26.16 17.54 27.53
C THR A 254 -25.14 16.76 28.37
N GLY A 255 -24.87 15.49 28.04
CA GLY A 255 -23.89 14.63 28.70
C GLY A 255 -22.47 14.82 28.15
N CYS A 256 -22.09 14.02 27.14
CA CYS A 256 -20.77 14.12 26.50
C CYS A 256 -20.71 15.04 25.27
N GLY A 257 -21.87 15.49 24.76
CA GLY A 257 -21.97 16.34 23.57
C GLY A 257 -21.73 15.66 22.22
N GLY A 258 -21.25 14.41 22.16
CA GLY A 258 -20.86 13.74 20.89
C GLY A 258 -21.99 13.56 19.87
N CYS A 259 -23.24 13.56 20.30
CA CYS A 259 -24.43 13.46 19.43
C CYS A 259 -24.96 14.82 18.94
N ALA A 260 -24.35 15.95 19.30
CA ALA A 260 -24.91 17.27 19.01
C ALA A 260 -25.11 17.53 17.51
N ALA A 261 -24.16 17.10 16.66
CA ALA A 261 -24.26 17.24 15.21
C ALA A 261 -25.39 16.39 14.63
N LEU A 262 -25.47 15.11 15.00
CA LEU A 262 -26.53 14.20 14.55
C LEU A 262 -27.91 14.64 15.05
N LEU A 263 -28.02 15.06 16.31
CA LEU A 263 -29.26 15.60 16.88
C LEU A 263 -29.75 16.82 16.10
N LYS A 264 -28.84 17.74 15.74
CA LYS A 264 -29.18 18.90 14.93
C LYS A 264 -29.66 18.48 13.53
N GLN A 265 -28.97 17.55 12.87
CA GLN A 265 -29.37 17.04 11.56
C GLN A 265 -30.75 16.38 11.60
N VAL A 266 -31.03 15.53 12.60
CA VAL A 266 -32.35 14.91 12.80
C VAL A 266 -33.42 15.95 13.06
N PHE A 267 -33.16 16.90 13.97
CA PHE A 267 -34.11 17.96 14.30
C PHE A 267 -34.47 18.83 13.08
N GLU A 268 -33.47 19.31 12.33
CA GLU A 268 -33.70 20.12 11.13
C GLU A 268 -34.42 19.34 10.02
N HIS A 269 -34.08 18.06 9.85
CA HIS A 269 -34.76 17.19 8.90
C HIS A 269 -36.24 17.00 9.27
N GLU A 270 -36.53 16.65 10.52
CA GLU A 270 -37.88 16.37 11.01
C GLU A 270 -38.78 17.62 11.03
N LEU A 271 -38.20 18.81 11.28
CA LEU A 271 -38.90 20.09 11.11
C LEU A 271 -39.23 20.36 9.64
N THR A 272 -38.25 20.17 8.75
CA THR A 272 -38.46 20.36 7.30
C THR A 272 -39.52 19.40 6.76
N ALA A 273 -39.50 18.13 7.20
CA ALA A 273 -40.49 17.12 6.82
C ALA A 273 -41.92 17.47 7.30
N ARG A 274 -42.04 18.22 8.40
CA ARG A 274 -43.32 18.75 8.91
C ARG A 274 -43.71 20.10 8.30
N GLY A 275 -42.98 20.57 7.28
CA GLY A 275 -43.25 21.83 6.59
C GLY A 275 -42.86 23.08 7.38
N VAL A 276 -42.08 22.94 8.46
CA VAL A 276 -41.55 24.07 9.23
C VAL A 276 -40.29 24.59 8.53
N ALA A 277 -40.30 25.87 8.15
CA ALA A 277 -39.15 26.51 7.54
C ALA A 277 -37.99 26.59 8.56
N VAL A 278 -36.90 25.88 8.27
CA VAL A 278 -35.66 25.95 9.06
C VAL A 278 -34.85 27.15 8.55
N ASP A 279 -34.86 28.24 9.33
CA ASP A 279 -34.02 29.39 9.03
C ASP A 279 -32.55 29.07 9.33
N LYS A 280 -31.71 29.18 8.28
CA LYS A 280 -30.26 28.95 8.36
C LYS A 280 -29.46 30.25 8.52
N SER A 281 -30.15 31.38 8.59
CA SER A 281 -29.59 32.71 8.77
C SER A 281 -28.76 32.82 10.05
N LEU A 282 -27.67 33.57 10.01
CA LEU A 282 -26.85 33.85 11.19
C LEU A 282 -27.66 34.55 12.29
N CYS A 283 -28.57 35.42 11.87
CA CYS A 283 -29.61 36.04 12.68
C CYS A 283 -30.68 36.65 11.77
N GLU A 284 -31.74 37.20 12.37
CA GLU A 284 -32.85 37.89 11.67
C GLU A 284 -32.41 39.03 10.73
N HIS A 285 -31.19 39.56 10.92
CA HIS A 285 -30.63 40.65 10.12
C HIS A 285 -29.72 40.17 8.98
N PHE A 286 -29.31 38.89 8.97
CA PHE A 286 -28.31 38.37 8.05
C PHE A 286 -28.68 36.98 7.53
N ALA A 287 -29.26 36.96 6.33
CA ALA A 287 -29.76 35.76 5.65
C ALA A 287 -28.67 34.84 5.06
N TYR A 288 -27.52 34.72 5.73
CA TYR A 288 -26.39 33.89 5.32
C TYR A 288 -25.95 33.01 6.49
N THR A 289 -25.53 31.78 6.21
CA THR A 289 -24.80 30.94 7.16
C THR A 289 -23.38 31.48 7.36
N ARG A 290 -22.75 31.11 8.48
CA ARG A 290 -21.34 31.46 8.73
C ARG A 290 -20.38 30.92 7.66
N GLN A 291 -20.75 29.83 6.98
CA GLN A 291 -19.94 29.22 5.94
C GLN A 291 -20.08 29.98 4.60
N GLU A 292 -21.27 30.49 4.29
CA GLU A 292 -21.54 31.35 3.13
C GLU A 292 -20.93 32.76 3.28
N LEU A 293 -20.65 33.22 4.50
CA LEU A 293 -19.95 34.50 4.73
C LEU A 293 -18.46 34.46 4.35
N TYR A 294 -17.87 33.27 4.23
CA TYR A 294 -16.43 33.08 3.94
C TYR A 294 -16.19 32.09 2.79
N GLY A 295 -17.25 31.74 2.05
CA GLY A 295 -17.21 30.89 0.87
C GLY A 295 -17.04 31.68 -0.42
#